data_AF-D0LMR0-F1
#
_entry.id   AF-D0LMR0-F1
#
_cell.length_a   1.000
_cell.length_b   1.000
_cell.length_c   1.000
_cell.angle_alpha   90.00
_cell.angle_beta   90.00
_cell.angle_gamma   90.00
#
_symmetry.space_group_name_H-M   'P 1'
#
loop_
_entity.id
_entity.type
_entity.pdbx_description
1 polymer ?
#
loop_
_entity_poly.entity_id
_entity_poly.type
_entity_poly.pdbx_seq_one_letter_code
_entity_poly.pdbx_strand_id
1 'polypeptide(L)'
;MALRAPTRAATAAALTFAALAAALAQVASCARERASADPPCVTWQDDIGPLLAMRCGDCHSGDAPAGGYELGDYGGALGPGSDEVSNARAGDPDAALLAYLDPARADAVHAAYGDLYPSVRDWVLECDRAYFRSALHPGGILDPASADFHGAALADAGWDFALCASCHGEDFAGGAAELACTNCHAGGPTACDTCHAAIPNSGAHQAHALWSCDECHLTPARWDDPGHLDDEREGAEVLFGAFARSSLSGAALEPVYDRASGSCAQVFCHGGSLADAAAALTAPVWTGGPAQAECGTCHGLPPASHAPALPADGCPVCHPDDPALHIDGALAIGRSSDCSGCHGSAASPAPPRDLGGNSSSDAIGVGAHQSHLQASHGLRGPVACSDCHAVPVELGSPGHIDSAAPAEVVSELGWAREQGRCATSWCHGNSAPSWTAVGQDEAACGTCHGVPPDDAEHEPDMPLTRCSECHARTVDEFGNILRTGPAGAEHSEHIDGDVDL
;
A
#
# COMPACT_ATOMS: atom_id res chain seq x y z
N MET A 1 -10.92 95.15 -18.31
CA MET A 1 -10.17 94.38 -17.30
C MET A 1 -10.42 92.90 -17.59
N ALA A 2 -9.59 92.29 -18.43
CA ALA A 2 -9.78 90.91 -18.89
C ALA A 2 -8.83 89.99 -18.11
N LEU A 3 -9.39 89.14 -17.25
CA LEU A 3 -8.67 88.08 -16.54
C LEU A 3 -8.30 86.98 -17.55
N ARG A 4 -7.00 86.79 -17.77
CA ARG A 4 -6.46 85.67 -18.56
C ARG A 4 -6.67 84.37 -17.79
N ALA A 5 -7.40 83.43 -18.40
CA ALA A 5 -7.47 82.05 -17.95
C ALA A 5 -6.10 81.36 -18.14
N PRO A 6 -5.68 80.46 -17.22
CA PRO A 6 -4.45 79.71 -17.38
C PRO A 6 -4.57 78.70 -18.53
N THR A 7 -3.50 78.58 -19.32
CA THR A 7 -3.41 77.69 -20.49
C THR A 7 -3.35 76.21 -20.09
N ARG A 8 -4.05 75.34 -20.83
CA ARG A 8 -4.13 73.86 -20.65
C ARG A 8 -2.79 73.14 -20.43
N ALA A 9 -1.67 73.71 -20.88
CA ALA A 9 -0.32 73.18 -20.64
C ALA A 9 0.11 73.24 -19.16
N ALA A 10 -0.34 74.24 -18.40
CA ALA A 10 0.00 74.40 -16.99
C ALA A 10 -0.72 73.37 -16.10
N THR A 11 -1.94 72.97 -16.45
CA THR A 11 -2.72 71.93 -15.76
C THR A 11 -2.20 70.52 -16.02
N ALA A 12 -1.75 70.22 -17.26
CA ALA A 12 -1.15 68.93 -17.57
C ALA A 12 0.18 68.74 -16.82
N ALA A 13 1.07 69.75 -16.86
CA ALA A 13 2.34 69.71 -16.13
C ALA A 13 2.15 69.61 -14.61
N ALA A 14 1.15 70.27 -14.03
CA ALA A 14 0.85 70.16 -12.60
C ALA A 14 0.35 68.76 -12.19
N LEU A 15 -0.45 68.10 -13.04
CA LEU A 15 -0.90 66.72 -12.83
C LEU A 15 0.24 65.70 -12.98
N THR A 16 1.14 65.88 -13.96
CA THR A 16 2.33 65.02 -14.08
C THR A 16 3.31 65.25 -12.92
N PHE A 17 3.52 66.48 -12.47
CA PHE A 17 4.35 66.77 -11.30
C PHE A 17 3.75 66.20 -10.01
N ALA A 18 2.43 66.26 -9.85
CA ALA A 18 1.75 65.66 -8.69
C ALA A 18 1.84 64.13 -8.70
N ALA A 19 1.68 63.49 -9.86
CA ALA A 19 1.82 62.04 -10.01
C ALA A 19 3.28 61.58 -9.81
N LEU A 20 4.25 62.33 -10.35
CA LEU A 20 5.68 62.05 -10.15
C LEU A 20 6.09 62.27 -8.68
N ALA A 21 5.55 63.30 -8.02
CA ALA A 21 5.79 63.56 -6.60
C ALA A 21 5.13 62.50 -5.70
N ALA A 22 3.95 61.98 -6.07
CA ALA A 22 3.30 60.88 -5.36
C ALA A 22 4.06 59.56 -5.53
N ALA A 23 4.53 59.25 -6.74
CA ALA A 23 5.40 58.10 -7.00
C ALA A 23 6.74 58.22 -6.26
N LEU A 24 7.38 59.39 -6.26
CA LEU A 24 8.59 59.67 -5.48
C LEU A 24 8.36 59.57 -3.97
N ALA A 25 7.18 59.96 -3.47
CA ALA A 25 6.82 59.85 -2.05
C ALA A 25 6.57 58.39 -1.61
N GLN A 26 6.00 57.55 -2.49
CA GLN A 26 5.81 56.12 -2.25
C GLN A 26 7.17 55.39 -2.20
N VAL A 27 8.05 55.66 -3.16
CA VAL A 27 9.41 55.10 -3.19
C VAL A 27 10.22 55.57 -1.98
N ALA A 28 10.10 56.85 -1.58
CA ALA A 28 10.79 57.37 -0.39
C ALA A 28 10.25 56.81 0.93
N SER A 29 9.00 56.34 0.98
CA SER A 29 8.44 55.66 2.15
C SER A 29 8.92 54.22 2.29
N CYS A 30 9.41 53.62 1.21
CA CYS A 30 10.01 52.27 1.21
C CYS A 30 11.52 52.31 1.46
N ALA A 31 12.19 53.42 1.11
CA ALA A 31 13.65 53.57 1.14
C ALA A 31 14.24 54.30 2.38
N ARG A 32 13.42 54.74 3.34
CA ARG A 32 13.90 55.43 4.55
C ARG A 32 13.36 54.80 5.82
N GLU A 33 14.28 54.33 6.67
CA GLU A 33 14.02 54.08 8.08
C GLU A 33 13.34 55.31 8.71
N ARG A 34 12.09 55.15 9.15
CA ARG A 34 11.49 56.11 10.08
C ARG A 34 11.97 55.73 11.47
N ALA A 35 12.58 56.66 12.19
CA ALA A 35 12.95 56.44 13.58
C ALA A 35 11.70 56.06 14.40
N SER A 36 11.68 54.85 14.96
CA SER A 36 10.65 54.43 15.93
C SER A 36 10.81 55.20 17.23
N ALA A 37 9.70 55.43 17.93
CA ALA A 37 9.69 56.09 19.24
C ALA A 37 10.06 55.14 20.40
N ASP A 38 10.01 53.83 20.16
CA ASP A 38 10.42 52.80 21.12
C ASP A 38 11.93 52.53 21.03
N PRO A 39 12.60 52.19 22.16
CA PRO A 39 13.98 51.75 22.13
C PRO A 39 14.11 50.58 21.14
N PRO A 40 15.11 50.60 20.25
CA PRO A 40 15.21 49.57 19.22
C PRO A 40 15.42 48.21 19.88
N CYS A 41 14.55 47.26 19.54
CA CYS A 41 14.73 45.85 19.91
C CYS A 41 16.15 45.38 19.61
N VAL A 42 16.66 44.52 20.50
CA VAL A 42 17.89 43.74 20.24
C VAL A 42 17.60 42.77 19.10
N THR A 43 18.54 42.61 18.16
CA THR A 43 18.33 41.82 16.94
C THR A 43 19.35 40.69 16.81
N TRP A 44 19.00 39.64 16.05
CA TRP A 44 19.95 38.58 15.71
C TRP A 44 21.15 39.11 14.93
N GLN A 45 20.91 39.87 13.86
CA GLN A 45 21.92 40.27 12.90
C GLN A 45 22.99 41.18 13.53
N ASP A 46 22.57 42.17 14.32
CA ASP A 46 23.49 43.19 14.85
C ASP A 46 24.02 42.84 16.25
N ASP A 47 23.22 42.14 17.07
CA ASP A 47 23.49 42.01 18.50
C ASP A 47 23.73 40.55 18.93
N ILE A 48 22.75 39.65 18.73
CA ILE A 48 22.78 38.31 19.34
C ILE A 48 23.65 37.33 18.55
N GLY A 49 23.51 37.27 17.23
CA GLY A 49 24.22 36.33 16.36
C GLY A 49 25.74 36.44 16.50
N PRO A 50 26.34 37.65 16.42
CA PRO A 50 27.78 37.82 16.64
C PRO A 50 28.24 37.39 18.05
N LEU A 51 27.41 37.62 19.08
CA LEU A 51 27.71 37.22 20.44
C LEU A 51 27.70 35.69 20.60
N LEU A 52 26.66 35.02 20.11
CA LEU A 52 26.54 33.56 20.20
C LEU A 52 27.59 32.86 19.35
N ALA A 53 27.84 33.32 18.13
CA ALA A 53 28.89 32.75 17.27
C ALA A 53 30.27 32.84 17.93
N MET A 54 30.59 33.97 18.57
CA MET A 54 31.90 34.18 19.22
C MET A 54 32.05 33.41 20.53
N ARG A 55 30.98 33.27 21.31
CA ARG A 55 31.05 32.79 22.70
C ARG A 55 30.56 31.36 22.87
N CYS A 56 29.71 30.90 21.96
CA CYS A 56 29.04 29.60 22.02
C CYS A 56 29.40 28.71 20.82
N GLY A 57 29.82 29.30 19.69
CA GLY A 57 30.05 28.57 18.43
C GLY A 57 31.08 27.44 18.49
N ASP A 58 32.09 27.54 19.35
CA ASP A 58 33.09 26.47 19.53
C ASP A 58 32.48 25.15 20.04
N CYS A 59 31.29 25.18 20.65
CA CYS A 59 30.59 24.01 21.17
C CYS A 59 29.21 23.79 20.53
N HIS A 60 28.53 24.87 20.13
CA HIS A 60 27.15 24.87 19.65
C HIS A 60 27.05 25.21 18.16
N SER A 61 28.09 24.89 17.36
CA SER A 61 28.02 25.05 15.91
C SER A 61 28.62 23.87 15.13
N GLY A 62 28.18 23.71 13.89
CA GLY A 62 28.72 22.75 12.92
C GLY A 62 27.88 21.47 12.79
N ASP A 63 28.47 20.39 12.28
CA ASP A 63 27.71 19.16 11.96
C ASP A 63 27.25 18.36 13.19
N ALA A 64 27.77 18.67 14.38
CA ALA A 64 27.47 17.97 15.63
C ALA A 64 27.52 18.91 16.84
N PRO A 65 26.60 19.89 16.93
CA PRO A 65 26.58 20.82 18.05
C PRO A 65 26.30 20.08 19.37
N ALA A 66 26.87 20.57 20.46
CA ALA A 66 26.71 19.96 21.78
C ALA A 66 25.22 19.87 22.17
N GLY A 67 24.77 18.67 22.55
CA GLY A 67 23.37 18.41 22.85
C GLY A 67 22.42 18.49 21.64
N GLY A 68 22.95 18.60 20.42
CA GLY A 68 22.15 18.83 19.21
C GLY A 68 21.64 20.27 19.08
N TYR A 69 22.14 21.20 19.89
CA TYR A 69 21.68 22.59 19.91
C TYR A 69 22.59 23.51 19.11
N GLU A 70 22.17 23.82 17.87
CA GLU A 70 22.84 24.76 16.97
C GLU A 70 22.56 26.21 17.37
N LEU A 71 23.60 27.04 17.49
CA LEU A 71 23.53 28.47 17.83
C LEU A 71 24.39 29.34 16.89
N GLY A 72 24.97 28.76 15.84
CA GLY A 72 25.81 29.45 14.86
C GLY A 72 25.04 30.27 13.84
N ASP A 73 23.76 29.98 13.67
CA ASP A 73 22.84 30.75 12.83
C ASP A 73 21.45 30.91 13.47
N TYR A 74 20.65 31.80 12.89
CA TYR A 74 19.34 32.15 13.40
C TYR A 74 18.38 30.95 13.40
N GLY A 75 18.39 30.18 12.32
CA GLY A 75 17.52 29.02 12.15
C GLY A 75 17.83 27.95 13.19
N GLY A 76 19.11 27.72 13.51
CA GLY A 76 19.53 26.82 14.59
C GLY A 76 19.07 27.30 15.96
N ALA A 77 19.21 28.60 16.26
CA ALA A 77 18.79 29.18 17.53
C ALA A 77 17.26 29.14 17.74
N LEU A 78 16.48 29.18 16.65
CA LEU A 78 15.03 28.97 16.69
C LEU A 78 14.62 27.50 16.56
N GLY A 79 15.50 26.68 15.97
CA GLY A 79 15.26 25.32 15.55
C GLY A 79 15.27 24.30 16.68
N PRO A 80 14.93 23.03 16.37
CA PRO A 80 14.29 22.15 17.35
C PRO A 80 15.25 21.41 18.29
N GLY A 81 16.53 21.75 18.34
CA GLY A 81 17.51 20.93 19.08
C GLY A 81 17.46 19.45 18.69
N SER A 82 17.83 18.57 19.63
CA SER A 82 17.73 17.10 19.46
C SER A 82 16.40 16.50 19.94
N ASP A 83 15.50 17.31 20.51
CA ASP A 83 14.27 16.91 21.19
C ASP A 83 13.00 17.55 20.58
N GLU A 84 13.13 18.16 19.41
CA GLU A 84 12.09 18.91 18.71
C GLU A 84 11.62 20.19 19.44
N VAL A 85 12.39 20.67 20.43
CA VAL A 85 12.09 21.87 21.21
C VAL A 85 13.01 23.03 20.82
N SER A 86 12.41 24.18 20.51
CA SER A 86 13.13 25.42 20.18
C SER A 86 14.03 25.92 21.33
N ASN A 87 15.25 26.33 21.03
CA ASN A 87 16.23 26.83 22.01
C ASN A 87 15.80 28.19 22.57
N ALA A 88 15.16 29.00 21.71
CA ALA A 88 14.70 30.35 21.98
C ALA A 88 13.21 30.46 21.61
N ARG A 89 12.32 30.06 22.53
CA ARG A 89 10.87 30.21 22.36
C ARG A 89 10.42 31.60 22.82
N ALA A 90 9.70 32.34 21.97
CA ALA A 90 9.24 33.69 22.30
C ALA A 90 8.41 33.73 23.58
N GLY A 91 8.67 34.75 24.39
CA GLY A 91 7.93 35.00 25.61
C GLY A 91 8.04 33.87 26.65
N ASP A 92 8.85 32.84 26.40
CA ASP A 92 9.05 31.72 27.30
C ASP A 92 10.32 31.95 28.14
N PRO A 93 10.19 32.36 29.42
CA PRO A 93 11.34 32.56 30.31
C PRO A 93 12.08 31.25 30.62
N ASP A 94 11.47 30.11 30.34
CA ASP A 94 12.04 28.77 30.56
C ASP A 94 12.64 28.16 29.29
N ALA A 95 12.71 28.92 28.19
CA ALA A 95 13.42 28.50 26.98
C ALA A 95 14.84 28.02 27.31
N ALA A 96 15.28 26.94 26.65
CA ALA A 96 16.53 26.27 26.99
C ALA A 96 17.74 27.23 27.01
N LEU A 97 17.85 28.11 26.00
CA LEU A 97 18.91 29.10 25.92
C LEU A 97 18.93 30.05 27.12
N LEU A 98 17.77 30.45 27.64
CA LEU A 98 17.67 31.30 28.83
C LEU A 98 17.99 30.52 30.11
N ALA A 99 17.54 29.28 30.21
CA ALA A 99 17.78 28.43 31.38
C ALA A 99 19.28 28.17 31.61
N TYR A 100 20.07 28.00 30.54
CA TYR A 100 21.52 27.79 30.62
C TYR A 100 22.32 29.08 30.82
N LEU A 101 21.78 30.25 30.44
CA LEU A 101 22.44 31.53 30.65
C LEU A 101 22.06 32.20 31.97
N ASP A 102 20.92 31.85 32.58
CA ASP A 102 20.47 32.46 33.84
C ASP A 102 21.48 32.19 34.97
N PRO A 103 22.12 33.22 35.56
CA PRO A 103 23.09 33.05 36.63
C PRO A 103 22.56 32.30 37.87
N ALA A 104 21.23 32.25 38.06
CA ALA A 104 20.60 31.52 39.15
C ALA A 104 20.38 30.02 38.85
N ARG A 105 20.45 29.59 37.58
CA ARG A 105 20.09 28.24 37.11
C ARG A 105 21.18 27.54 36.32
N ALA A 106 22.11 28.31 35.74
CA ALA A 106 23.16 27.82 34.86
C ALA A 106 23.99 26.72 35.53
N ASP A 107 24.31 25.69 34.77
CA ASP A 107 25.22 24.64 35.21
C ASP A 107 26.68 25.14 35.28
N ALA A 108 27.58 24.28 35.74
CA ALA A 108 28.99 24.63 35.91
C ALA A 108 29.71 24.98 34.58
N VAL A 109 29.22 24.49 33.44
CA VAL A 109 29.80 24.75 32.12
C VAL A 109 29.36 26.12 31.62
N HIS A 110 28.08 26.47 31.82
CA HIS A 110 27.47 27.70 31.32
C HIS A 110 27.55 28.90 32.27
N ALA A 111 27.87 28.68 33.55
CA ALA A 111 27.97 29.74 34.56
C ALA A 111 28.93 30.90 34.19
N ALA A 112 29.92 30.65 33.33
CA ALA A 112 30.87 31.67 32.87
C ALA A 112 30.29 32.66 31.83
N TYR A 113 29.07 32.42 31.32
CA TYR A 113 28.44 33.19 30.24
C TYR A 113 27.19 33.97 30.69
N GLY A 114 26.92 34.02 32.00
CA GLY A 114 25.75 34.70 32.54
C GLY A 114 25.73 36.22 32.29
N ASP A 115 26.83 36.81 31.84
CA ASP A 115 26.89 38.21 31.39
C ASP A 115 26.07 38.46 30.12
N LEU A 116 25.82 37.43 29.30
CA LEU A 116 25.01 37.51 28.09
C LEU A 116 23.49 37.44 28.37
N TYR A 117 23.11 36.95 29.55
CA TYR A 117 21.71 36.69 29.91
C TYR A 117 20.78 37.89 29.71
N PRO A 118 21.12 39.15 30.10
CA PRO A 118 20.22 40.28 29.90
C PRO A 118 19.86 40.53 28.44
N SER A 119 20.85 40.48 27.53
CA SER A 119 20.63 40.76 26.09
C SER A 119 19.87 39.63 25.42
N VAL A 120 20.23 38.37 25.70
CA VAL A 120 19.54 37.20 25.14
C VAL A 120 18.11 37.11 25.67
N ARG A 121 17.88 37.42 26.95
CA ARG A 121 16.53 37.47 27.54
C ARG A 121 15.67 38.53 26.87
N ASP A 122 16.20 39.73 26.64
CA ASP A 122 15.47 40.81 25.96
C ASP A 122 15.08 40.40 24.54
N TRP A 123 16.00 39.76 23.82
CA TRP A 123 15.74 39.22 22.47
C TRP A 123 14.64 38.15 22.45
N VAL A 124 14.65 37.20 23.41
CA VAL A 124 13.68 36.09 23.48
C VAL A 124 12.31 36.55 24.01
N LEU A 125 12.28 37.36 25.06
CA LEU A 125 11.03 37.68 25.78
C LEU A 125 10.33 38.94 25.28
N GLU A 126 11.10 39.96 24.88
CA GLU A 126 10.56 41.30 24.62
C GLU A 126 10.61 41.68 23.14
N CYS A 127 11.56 41.12 22.38
CA CYS A 127 11.81 41.50 20.99
C CYS A 127 11.28 40.49 19.96
N ASP A 128 10.49 39.50 20.39
CA ASP A 128 10.01 38.37 19.57
C ASP A 128 11.07 37.81 18.62
N ARG A 129 12.29 37.65 19.14
CA ARG A 129 13.44 37.08 18.42
C ARG A 129 13.69 37.76 17.06
N ALA A 130 13.55 39.10 17.03
CA ALA A 130 13.78 39.89 15.83
C ALA A 130 15.10 39.54 15.13
N TYR A 131 15.07 39.27 13.82
CA TYR A 131 16.29 39.00 13.06
C TYR A 131 17.05 40.28 12.73
N PHE A 132 16.34 41.29 12.22
CA PHE A 132 16.87 42.58 11.80
C PHE A 132 16.01 43.71 12.32
N ARG A 133 16.56 44.92 12.35
CA ARG A 133 15.83 46.12 12.75
C ARG A 133 14.94 46.58 11.60
N SER A 134 13.65 46.72 11.85
CA SER A 134 12.70 47.23 10.86
C SER A 134 11.63 48.10 11.51
N ALA A 135 11.25 49.17 10.82
CA ALA A 135 10.08 49.99 11.19
C ALA A 135 8.81 49.56 10.44
N LEU A 136 8.93 48.60 9.51
CA LEU A 136 7.84 48.11 8.66
C LEU A 136 7.41 46.69 9.04
N HIS A 137 8.36 45.85 9.46
CA HIS A 137 8.09 44.49 9.90
C HIS A 137 8.30 44.37 11.41
N PRO A 138 7.38 43.70 12.13
CA PRO A 138 7.56 43.39 13.54
C PRO A 138 8.75 42.43 13.77
N GLY A 139 9.14 42.29 15.04
CA GLY A 139 9.91 41.12 15.48
C GLY A 139 9.17 39.83 15.10
N GLY A 140 9.90 38.71 14.93
CA GLY A 140 9.28 37.43 14.59
C GLY A 140 8.86 37.22 13.14
N ILE A 141 9.00 38.20 12.25
CA ILE A 141 8.64 38.07 10.82
C ILE A 141 9.32 36.88 10.11
N LEU A 142 10.51 36.46 10.58
CA LEU A 142 11.26 35.31 10.06
C LEU A 142 11.18 34.06 10.95
N ASP A 143 10.36 34.07 11.99
CA ASP A 143 10.20 32.97 12.94
C ASP A 143 8.86 32.23 12.71
N PRO A 144 8.87 30.98 12.24
CA PRO A 144 7.65 30.21 11.98
C PRO A 144 6.74 29.99 13.20
N ALA A 145 7.27 30.14 14.42
CA ALA A 145 6.51 30.02 15.66
C ALA A 145 5.92 31.36 16.14
N SER A 146 6.26 32.49 15.51
CA SER A 146 5.67 33.79 15.83
C SER A 146 4.29 33.96 15.19
N ALA A 147 3.39 34.67 15.88
CA ALA A 147 2.14 35.13 15.29
C ALA A 147 2.37 36.18 14.18
N ASP A 148 3.51 36.87 14.23
CA ASP A 148 3.93 37.88 13.26
C ASP A 148 4.73 37.28 12.09
N PHE A 149 4.83 35.95 12.01
CA PHE A 149 5.52 35.24 10.92
C PHE A 149 5.00 35.66 9.54
N HIS A 150 5.88 35.84 8.57
CA HIS A 150 5.47 36.31 7.23
C HIS A 150 4.43 35.41 6.55
N GLY A 151 4.46 34.09 6.80
CA GLY A 151 3.43 33.18 6.29
C GLY A 151 2.06 33.41 6.94
N ALA A 152 2.02 33.72 8.25
CA ALA A 152 0.80 34.07 8.96
C ALA A 152 0.29 35.45 8.52
N ALA A 153 1.17 36.43 8.40
CA ALA A 153 0.83 37.76 7.89
C ALA A 153 0.27 37.72 6.46
N LEU A 154 0.80 36.84 5.60
CA LEU A 154 0.28 36.62 4.25
C LEU A 154 -1.11 35.97 4.27
N ALA A 155 -1.33 34.97 5.14
CA ALA A 155 -2.65 34.36 5.31
C ALA A 155 -3.69 35.37 5.82
N ASP A 156 -3.33 36.21 6.79
CA ASP A 156 -4.19 37.29 7.31
C ASP A 156 -4.51 38.35 6.25
N ALA A 157 -3.59 38.56 5.30
CA ALA A 157 -3.80 39.40 4.12
C ALA A 157 -4.63 38.71 3.02
N GLY A 158 -5.13 37.50 3.25
CA GLY A 158 -5.91 36.74 2.26
C GLY A 158 -5.06 36.27 1.07
N TRP A 159 -3.79 35.94 1.31
CA TRP A 159 -2.82 35.52 0.30
C TRP A 159 -2.56 36.57 -0.80
N ASP A 160 -2.78 37.86 -0.50
CA ASP A 160 -2.51 38.95 -1.42
C ASP A 160 -1.01 39.30 -1.50
N PHE A 161 -0.33 38.66 -2.45
CA PHE A 161 1.07 38.91 -2.76
C PHE A 161 1.35 40.29 -3.39
N ALA A 162 0.34 41.00 -3.92
CA ALA A 162 0.54 42.30 -4.55
C ALA A 162 0.98 43.36 -3.53
N LEU A 163 0.52 43.25 -2.28
CA LEU A 163 0.96 44.10 -1.18
C LEU A 163 2.48 43.98 -0.96
N CYS A 164 2.99 42.75 -0.89
CA CYS A 164 4.41 42.47 -0.68
C CYS A 164 5.25 42.90 -1.90
N ALA A 165 4.76 42.62 -3.11
CA ALA A 165 5.42 42.98 -4.36
C ALA A 165 5.63 44.49 -4.52
N SER A 166 4.79 45.33 -3.90
CA SER A 166 4.93 46.78 -3.94
C SER A 166 6.26 47.29 -3.36
N CYS A 167 6.88 46.55 -2.44
CA CYS A 167 8.19 46.84 -1.86
C CYS A 167 9.29 45.89 -2.36
N HIS A 168 8.99 44.59 -2.46
CA HIS A 168 9.96 43.54 -2.77
C HIS A 168 10.12 43.26 -4.28
N GLY A 169 9.36 43.95 -5.12
CA GLY A 169 9.34 43.77 -6.57
C GLY A 169 8.33 42.70 -7.01
N GLU A 170 7.84 42.81 -8.25
CA GLU A 170 6.91 41.83 -8.83
C GLU A 170 7.51 40.42 -8.96
N ASP A 171 8.85 40.34 -9.05
CA ASP A 171 9.61 39.09 -9.10
C ASP A 171 10.13 38.63 -7.73
N PHE A 172 9.84 39.39 -6.66
CA PHE A 172 10.34 39.17 -5.30
C PHE A 172 11.88 39.07 -5.21
N ALA A 173 12.60 39.63 -6.17
CA ALA A 173 14.07 39.65 -6.21
C ALA A 173 14.68 40.80 -5.41
N GLY A 174 13.87 41.53 -4.65
CA GLY A 174 14.30 42.52 -3.67
C GLY A 174 13.70 43.91 -3.88
N GLY A 175 13.38 44.28 -5.11
CA GLY A 175 12.69 45.53 -5.43
C GLY A 175 13.32 46.76 -4.76
N ALA A 176 12.48 47.65 -4.22
CA ALA A 176 12.92 48.82 -3.47
C ALA A 176 13.37 48.50 -2.04
N ALA A 177 12.98 47.34 -1.51
CA ALA A 177 13.38 46.86 -0.19
C ALA A 177 14.80 46.24 -0.18
N GLU A 178 15.37 45.96 -1.36
CA GLU A 178 16.67 45.31 -1.56
C GLU A 178 16.82 43.93 -0.87
N LEU A 179 15.70 43.32 -0.44
CA LEU A 179 15.66 42.02 0.23
C LEU A 179 14.85 41.02 -0.56
N ALA A 180 15.54 40.08 -1.21
CA ALA A 180 14.93 39.06 -2.04
C ALA A 180 14.37 37.90 -1.21
N CYS A 181 13.12 37.50 -1.49
CA CYS A 181 12.51 36.30 -0.89
C CYS A 181 13.25 35.02 -1.34
N THR A 182 13.90 35.08 -2.51
CA THR A 182 14.64 33.96 -3.11
C THR A 182 15.92 33.59 -2.37
N ASN A 183 16.35 34.39 -1.40
CA ASN A 183 17.43 34.03 -0.48
C ASN A 183 17.05 32.82 0.40
N CYS A 184 15.76 32.64 0.69
CA CYS A 184 15.24 31.49 1.45
C CYS A 184 14.37 30.57 0.58
N HIS A 185 13.55 31.13 -0.31
CA HIS A 185 12.65 30.36 -1.19
C HIS A 185 13.17 30.35 -2.63
N ALA A 186 13.97 29.36 -3.02
CA ALA A 186 14.64 29.34 -4.32
C ALA A 186 13.69 29.51 -5.53
N GLY A 187 12.46 28.96 -5.46
CA GLY A 187 11.42 29.13 -6.48
C GLY A 187 10.66 30.46 -6.42
N GLY A 188 10.88 31.26 -5.38
CA GLY A 188 10.07 32.43 -5.04
C GLY A 188 8.86 32.06 -4.17
N PRO A 189 8.25 33.06 -3.50
CA PRO A 189 7.24 32.81 -2.47
C PRO A 189 5.89 32.30 -3.03
N THR A 190 5.69 32.40 -4.34
CA THR A 190 4.51 31.91 -5.06
C THR A 190 4.71 30.56 -5.74
N ALA A 191 5.87 29.92 -5.57
CA ALA A 191 6.15 28.61 -6.12
C ALA A 191 5.46 27.50 -5.31
N CYS A 192 5.02 26.44 -5.98
CA CYS A 192 4.29 25.36 -5.33
C CYS A 192 5.08 24.70 -4.19
N ASP A 193 6.40 24.54 -4.38
CA ASP A 193 7.32 23.94 -3.39
C ASP A 193 7.57 24.81 -2.16
N THR A 194 7.20 26.09 -2.21
CA THR A 194 7.25 26.98 -1.05
C THR A 194 6.12 26.70 -0.06
N CYS A 195 4.95 26.31 -0.56
CA CYS A 195 3.79 26.00 0.27
C CYS A 195 3.58 24.50 0.48
N HIS A 196 3.93 23.69 -0.52
CA HIS A 196 3.69 22.25 -0.53
C HIS A 196 4.99 21.45 -0.57
N ALA A 197 5.03 20.37 0.19
CA ALA A 197 5.94 19.28 -0.10
C ALA A 197 5.56 18.62 -1.43
N ALA A 198 6.51 17.92 -2.08
CA ALA A 198 6.25 17.18 -3.31
C ALA A 198 5.07 16.19 -3.20
N ILE A 199 4.86 15.62 -2.00
CA ILE A 199 3.66 14.89 -1.62
C ILE A 199 3.23 15.38 -0.24
N PRO A 200 2.01 15.93 -0.07
CA PRO A 200 1.53 16.34 1.24
C PRO A 200 1.50 15.19 2.24
N ASN A 201 1.85 15.45 3.50
CA ASN A 201 1.76 14.46 4.60
C ASN A 201 0.38 14.43 5.28
N SER A 202 -0.64 15.01 4.65
CA SER A 202 -1.99 15.12 5.21
C SER A 202 -2.88 13.95 4.80
N GLY A 203 -3.60 13.39 5.78
CA GLY A 203 -4.53 12.27 5.54
C GLY A 203 -3.87 11.10 4.81
N ALA A 204 -4.53 10.61 3.76
CA ALA A 204 -4.09 9.43 3.02
C ALA A 204 -3.22 9.72 1.77
N HIS A 205 -2.69 10.94 1.60
CA HIS A 205 -1.85 11.28 0.43
C HIS A 205 -0.68 10.32 0.23
N GLN A 206 0.02 9.95 1.30
CA GLN A 206 1.15 9.01 1.23
C GLN A 206 0.73 7.62 0.77
N ALA A 207 -0.49 7.18 1.10
CA ALA A 207 -1.04 5.90 0.62
C ALA A 207 -1.44 5.95 -0.86
N HIS A 208 -1.62 7.15 -1.43
CA HIS A 208 -2.05 7.35 -2.82
C HIS A 208 -0.94 7.91 -3.71
N ALA A 209 0.31 7.95 -3.24
CA ALA A 209 1.47 8.50 -3.94
C ALA A 209 1.78 7.85 -5.31
N LEU A 210 1.19 6.68 -5.60
CA LEU A 210 1.37 5.96 -6.86
C LEU A 210 0.40 6.43 -7.97
N TRP A 211 -0.59 7.26 -7.63
CA TRP A 211 -1.61 7.74 -8.55
C TRP A 211 -1.35 9.20 -8.91
N SER A 212 -1.82 9.60 -10.08
CA SER A 212 -1.79 11.00 -10.49
C SER A 212 -2.76 11.82 -9.64
N CYS A 213 -2.36 13.03 -9.23
CA CYS A 213 -3.18 13.88 -8.36
C CYS A 213 -4.57 14.20 -8.97
N ASP A 214 -4.62 14.32 -10.29
CA ASP A 214 -5.83 14.56 -11.08
C ASP A 214 -6.84 13.39 -11.09
N GLU A 215 -6.49 12.23 -10.52
CA GLU A 215 -7.47 11.17 -10.28
C GLU A 215 -8.40 11.47 -9.09
N CYS A 216 -8.02 12.41 -8.21
CA CYS A 216 -8.77 12.73 -7.01
C CYS A 216 -9.26 14.17 -6.98
N HIS A 217 -8.42 15.13 -7.36
CA HIS A 217 -8.77 16.55 -7.30
C HIS A 217 -8.12 17.34 -8.43
N LEU A 218 -8.63 18.55 -8.70
CA LEU A 218 -7.94 19.45 -9.62
C LEU A 218 -6.56 19.82 -9.05
N THR A 219 -5.53 19.65 -9.86
CA THR A 219 -4.18 20.11 -9.53
C THR A 219 -3.97 21.46 -10.19
N PRO A 220 -3.86 22.56 -9.42
CA PRO A 220 -3.66 23.88 -9.99
C PRO A 220 -2.26 23.97 -10.64
N ALA A 221 -2.17 24.70 -11.75
CA ALA A 221 -0.91 25.01 -12.42
C ALA A 221 -0.22 26.23 -11.79
N ARG A 222 -1.00 27.11 -11.15
CA ARG A 222 -0.54 28.30 -10.44
C ARG A 222 -1.23 28.43 -9.08
N TRP A 223 -0.57 29.12 -8.16
CA TRP A 223 -1.10 29.36 -6.81
C TRP A 223 -2.43 30.14 -6.80
N ASP A 224 -2.69 30.95 -7.83
CA ASP A 224 -3.87 31.81 -8.01
C ASP A 224 -4.92 31.21 -8.97
N ASP A 225 -4.79 29.93 -9.35
CA ASP A 225 -5.79 29.27 -10.17
C ASP A 225 -7.11 29.05 -9.39
N PRO A 226 -8.28 29.13 -10.07
CA PRO A 226 -9.58 28.90 -9.45
C PRO A 226 -9.67 27.57 -8.69
N GLY A 227 -10.16 27.63 -7.45
CA GLY A 227 -10.39 26.45 -6.60
C GLY A 227 -9.19 26.03 -5.75
N HIS A 228 -8.19 26.91 -5.62
CA HIS A 228 -7.01 26.70 -4.78
C HIS A 228 -6.99 27.61 -3.54
N LEU A 229 -6.77 28.93 -3.72
CA LEU A 229 -6.71 29.93 -2.64
C LEU A 229 -7.71 31.09 -2.83
N ASP A 230 -8.44 31.11 -3.94
CA ASP A 230 -9.24 32.25 -4.40
C ASP A 230 -10.75 32.11 -4.11
N ASP A 231 -11.18 31.02 -3.46
CA ASP A 231 -12.58 30.73 -3.19
C ASP A 231 -12.94 30.74 -1.70
N GLU A 232 -14.18 31.19 -1.38
CA GLU A 232 -14.81 31.11 -0.06
C GLU A 232 -15.04 29.65 0.43
N ARG A 233 -14.43 28.65 -0.23
CA ARG A 233 -14.55 27.24 0.08
C ARG A 233 -13.23 26.76 0.65
N GLU A 234 -13.27 26.29 1.90
CA GLU A 234 -12.09 25.69 2.52
C GLU A 234 -11.69 24.40 1.77
N GLY A 235 -10.50 24.43 1.16
CA GLY A 235 -9.78 23.26 0.65
C GLY A 235 -10.03 22.86 -0.81
N ALA A 236 -9.09 22.06 -1.34
CA ALA A 236 -9.05 21.64 -2.75
C ALA A 236 -10.37 21.06 -3.27
N GLU A 237 -10.72 21.41 -4.51
CA GLU A 237 -11.90 20.88 -5.19
C GLU A 237 -11.69 19.41 -5.58
N VAL A 238 -12.44 18.51 -4.93
CA VAL A 238 -12.36 17.07 -5.19
C VAL A 238 -13.19 16.74 -6.43
N LEU A 239 -12.49 16.62 -7.54
CA LEU A 239 -13.00 16.22 -8.84
C LEU A 239 -12.26 14.96 -9.25
N PHE A 240 -12.91 13.82 -9.05
CA PHE A 240 -12.35 12.52 -9.41
C PHE A 240 -12.00 12.47 -10.91
N GLY A 241 -11.03 11.64 -11.28
CA GLY A 241 -10.61 11.40 -12.66
C GLY A 241 -11.41 10.31 -13.36
N ALA A 242 -10.93 9.88 -14.53
CA ALA A 242 -11.60 8.86 -15.33
C ALA A 242 -11.44 7.46 -14.73
N PHE A 243 -10.28 7.16 -14.15
CA PHE A 243 -10.02 5.84 -13.57
C PHE A 243 -10.84 5.63 -12.29
N ALA A 244 -10.91 6.65 -11.43
CA ALA A 244 -11.76 6.63 -10.24
C ALA A 244 -13.25 6.35 -10.53
N ARG A 245 -13.73 6.67 -11.75
CA ARG A 245 -15.10 6.41 -12.23
C ARG A 245 -15.29 5.07 -12.94
N SER A 246 -14.25 4.26 -13.11
CA SER A 246 -14.38 2.96 -13.78
C SER A 246 -15.02 1.91 -12.87
N SER A 247 -15.51 0.79 -13.43
CA SER A 247 -15.92 -0.38 -12.64
C SER A 247 -15.57 -1.69 -13.33
N LEU A 248 -15.46 -2.77 -12.56
CA LEU A 248 -15.27 -4.13 -13.09
C LEU A 248 -16.43 -4.58 -14.00
N SER A 249 -17.63 -4.02 -13.81
CA SER A 249 -18.82 -4.30 -14.64
C SER A 249 -18.85 -3.51 -15.96
N GLY A 250 -17.96 -2.53 -16.13
CA GLY A 250 -17.96 -1.59 -17.25
C GLY A 250 -18.97 -0.44 -17.14
N ALA A 251 -19.86 -0.42 -16.14
CA ALA A 251 -20.68 0.74 -15.83
C ALA A 251 -19.86 1.82 -15.12
N ALA A 252 -20.03 3.09 -15.50
CA ALA A 252 -19.36 4.19 -14.81
C ALA A 252 -19.92 4.34 -13.39
N LEU A 253 -19.03 4.53 -12.42
CA LEU A 253 -19.39 4.89 -11.06
C LEU A 253 -19.58 6.40 -10.95
N GLU A 254 -20.28 6.82 -9.88
CA GLU A 254 -20.42 8.21 -9.47
C GLU A 254 -19.70 8.43 -8.12
N PRO A 255 -18.37 8.60 -8.12
CA PRO A 255 -17.56 8.88 -6.95
C PRO A 255 -18.08 10.06 -6.14
N VAL A 256 -18.12 9.89 -4.83
CA VAL A 256 -18.50 10.94 -3.89
C VAL A 256 -17.43 11.05 -2.81
N TYR A 257 -17.03 12.29 -2.54
CA TYR A 257 -16.29 12.67 -1.35
C TYR A 257 -17.18 13.54 -0.46
N ASP A 258 -17.53 13.04 0.72
CA ASP A 258 -18.25 13.83 1.71
C ASP A 258 -17.25 14.61 2.56
N ARG A 259 -17.16 15.92 2.31
CA ARG A 259 -16.27 16.83 3.05
C ARG A 259 -16.54 16.87 4.56
N ALA A 260 -17.78 16.62 5.01
CA ALA A 260 -18.11 16.67 6.44
C ALA A 260 -17.55 15.48 7.21
N SER A 261 -17.56 14.30 6.59
CA SER A 261 -17.04 13.07 7.20
C SER A 261 -15.64 12.69 6.72
N GLY A 262 -15.14 13.32 5.66
CA GLY A 262 -13.92 12.92 4.96
C GLY A 262 -14.05 11.55 4.29
N SER A 263 -15.27 11.05 4.05
CA SER A 263 -15.52 9.71 3.53
C SER A 263 -15.57 9.69 1.99
N CYS A 264 -15.03 8.62 1.40
CA CYS A 264 -15.09 8.35 -0.03
C CYS A 264 -16.08 7.21 -0.29
N ALA A 265 -16.92 7.33 -1.31
CA ALA A 265 -17.84 6.26 -1.72
C ALA A 265 -17.96 6.19 -3.25
N GLN A 266 -18.36 5.01 -3.76
CA GLN A 266 -18.53 4.77 -5.21
C GLN A 266 -17.30 5.11 -6.06
N VAL A 267 -16.10 4.86 -5.52
CA VAL A 267 -14.84 4.97 -6.26
C VAL A 267 -14.46 3.58 -6.76
N PHE A 268 -13.78 3.46 -7.90
CA PHE A 268 -13.31 2.17 -8.44
C PHE A 268 -12.61 1.32 -7.36
N CYS A 269 -11.65 1.92 -6.66
CA CYS A 269 -10.88 1.28 -5.59
C CYS A 269 -11.62 1.20 -4.24
N HIS A 270 -12.67 2.01 -4.02
CA HIS A 270 -13.37 2.09 -2.74
C HIS A 270 -14.90 2.06 -2.92
N GLY A 271 -15.49 0.90 -2.58
CA GLY A 271 -16.94 0.71 -2.43
C GLY A 271 -17.76 0.59 -3.71
N GLY A 272 -17.32 1.11 -4.85
CA GLY A 272 -18.12 1.09 -6.08
C GLY A 272 -18.05 -0.21 -6.87
N SER A 273 -16.84 -0.76 -7.05
CA SER A 273 -16.62 -2.03 -7.77
C SER A 273 -16.61 -3.27 -6.87
N LEU A 274 -16.52 -3.05 -5.56
CA LEU A 274 -16.16 -4.05 -4.56
C LEU A 274 -17.35 -4.47 -3.70
N ALA A 275 -18.57 -4.34 -4.23
CA ALA A 275 -19.84 -4.52 -3.50
C ALA A 275 -20.07 -5.96 -3.03
N ASP A 276 -19.29 -6.38 -2.05
CA ASP A 276 -19.42 -7.62 -1.30
C ASP A 276 -20.18 -7.33 -0.01
N ALA A 277 -21.24 -8.10 0.24
CA ALA A 277 -22.04 -7.98 1.46
C ALA A 277 -21.25 -8.30 2.75
N ALA A 278 -20.12 -8.99 2.64
CA ALA A 278 -19.23 -9.31 3.75
C ALA A 278 -18.10 -8.28 3.96
N ALA A 279 -18.05 -7.22 3.14
CA ALA A 279 -17.10 -6.12 3.32
C ALA A 279 -17.39 -5.33 4.61
N ALA A 280 -16.37 -5.09 5.44
CA ALA A 280 -16.53 -4.37 6.69
C ALA A 280 -16.54 -2.83 6.52
N LEU A 281 -15.96 -2.30 5.45
CA LEU A 281 -15.77 -0.86 5.25
C LEU A 281 -15.60 -0.53 3.75
N THR A 282 -16.71 -0.25 3.10
CA THR A 282 -16.76 0.15 1.68
C THR A 282 -16.71 1.67 1.46
N ALA A 283 -16.71 2.45 2.54
CA ALA A 283 -16.62 3.90 2.50
C ALA A 283 -15.52 4.40 3.45
N PRO A 284 -14.24 4.32 3.05
CA PRO A 284 -13.13 4.69 3.92
C PRO A 284 -13.09 6.20 4.16
N VAL A 285 -12.54 6.59 5.30
CA VAL A 285 -12.32 7.98 5.73
C VAL A 285 -10.88 8.38 5.44
N TRP A 286 -10.68 9.50 4.74
CA TRP A 286 -9.38 10.01 4.29
C TRP A 286 -8.35 10.16 5.41
N THR A 287 -8.81 10.50 6.63
CA THR A 287 -7.97 10.67 7.82
C THR A 287 -8.05 9.47 8.78
N GLY A 288 -8.70 8.38 8.38
CA GLY A 288 -8.94 7.21 9.23
C GLY A 288 -7.72 6.31 9.45
N GLY A 289 -6.59 6.63 8.82
CA GLY A 289 -5.32 5.92 8.98
C GLY A 289 -5.29 4.53 8.32
N PRO A 290 -4.25 3.71 8.61
CA PRO A 290 -4.02 2.44 7.94
C PRO A 290 -5.16 1.41 8.09
N ALA A 291 -5.92 1.48 9.18
CA ALA A 291 -7.05 0.58 9.45
C ALA A 291 -8.13 0.61 8.34
N GLN A 292 -8.18 1.69 7.56
CA GLN A 292 -9.13 1.83 6.44
C GLN A 292 -8.85 0.87 5.28
N ALA A 293 -7.62 0.35 5.17
CA ALA A 293 -7.17 -0.54 4.10
C ALA A 293 -6.76 -1.94 4.60
N GLU A 294 -7.25 -2.35 5.77
CA GLU A 294 -7.03 -3.70 6.27
C GLU A 294 -7.76 -4.75 5.42
N CYS A 295 -7.16 -5.94 5.31
CA CYS A 295 -7.79 -7.10 4.70
C CYS A 295 -9.21 -7.32 5.26
N GLY A 296 -10.23 -7.35 4.39
CA GLY A 296 -11.64 -7.53 4.79
C GLY A 296 -12.47 -6.23 4.78
N THR A 297 -11.82 -5.07 4.68
CA THR A 297 -12.53 -3.77 4.60
C THR A 297 -13.21 -3.60 3.25
N CYS A 298 -12.47 -3.85 2.17
CA CYS A 298 -12.89 -3.68 0.78
C CYS A 298 -13.94 -4.71 0.32
N HIS A 299 -13.72 -5.99 0.64
CA HIS A 299 -14.59 -7.12 0.38
C HIS A 299 -14.47 -8.15 1.52
N GLY A 300 -15.35 -9.14 1.59
CA GLY A 300 -15.28 -10.17 2.61
C GLY A 300 -14.02 -11.03 2.48
N LEU A 301 -13.56 -11.60 3.60
CA LEU A 301 -12.50 -12.60 3.61
C LEU A 301 -12.98 -13.87 4.32
N PRO A 302 -13.41 -14.91 3.58
CA PRO A 302 -13.51 -14.96 2.12
C PRO A 302 -14.66 -14.10 1.57
N PRO A 303 -14.68 -13.76 0.28
CA PRO A 303 -15.78 -13.00 -0.32
C PRO A 303 -17.12 -13.71 -0.17
N ALA A 304 -18.25 -12.99 -0.14
CA ALA A 304 -19.57 -13.62 -0.01
C ALA A 304 -19.93 -14.56 -1.17
N SER A 305 -19.28 -14.42 -2.33
CA SER A 305 -19.40 -15.33 -3.47
C SER A 305 -18.64 -16.64 -3.29
N HIS A 306 -17.87 -16.81 -2.21
CA HIS A 306 -17.05 -17.99 -1.97
C HIS A 306 -17.93 -19.20 -1.60
N ALA A 307 -17.59 -20.36 -2.16
CA ALA A 307 -18.31 -21.60 -1.85
C ALA A 307 -18.03 -22.03 -0.40
N PRO A 308 -19.00 -22.60 0.34
CA PRO A 308 -18.87 -22.93 1.76
C PRO A 308 -17.97 -24.14 2.07
N ALA A 309 -17.28 -24.69 1.07
CA ALA A 309 -16.85 -26.10 1.08
C ALA A 309 -15.53 -26.41 1.80
N LEU A 310 -14.79 -25.44 2.35
CA LEU A 310 -13.51 -25.71 3.02
C LEU A 310 -13.43 -25.10 4.43
N PRO A 311 -12.73 -25.75 5.38
CA PRO A 311 -12.37 -25.14 6.66
C PRO A 311 -11.44 -23.93 6.45
N ALA A 312 -11.48 -22.96 7.37
CA ALA A 312 -10.82 -21.65 7.21
C ALA A 312 -9.28 -21.70 7.04
N ASP A 313 -8.63 -22.81 7.39
CA ASP A 313 -7.20 -23.05 7.19
C ASP A 313 -6.85 -23.62 5.80
N GLY A 314 -7.85 -23.92 4.97
CA GLY A 314 -7.69 -24.49 3.63
C GLY A 314 -7.39 -23.47 2.51
N CYS A 315 -7.38 -22.16 2.78
CA CYS A 315 -7.22 -21.12 1.76
C CYS A 315 -6.01 -21.32 0.82
N PRO A 316 -4.80 -21.69 1.30
CA PRO A 316 -3.62 -21.85 0.44
C PRO A 316 -3.72 -22.98 -0.59
N VAL A 317 -4.70 -23.87 -0.47
CA VAL A 317 -4.96 -24.93 -1.46
C VAL A 317 -5.48 -24.31 -2.76
N CYS A 318 -6.34 -23.30 -2.64
CA CYS A 318 -6.96 -22.62 -3.78
C CYS A 318 -6.29 -21.28 -4.10
N HIS A 319 -5.67 -20.63 -3.12
CA HIS A 319 -5.00 -19.34 -3.27
C HIS A 319 -3.52 -19.47 -2.89
N PRO A 320 -2.67 -20.04 -3.78
CA PRO A 320 -1.25 -20.21 -3.51
C PRO A 320 -0.46 -18.89 -3.59
N ASP A 321 -1.03 -17.88 -4.24
CA ASP A 321 -0.39 -16.58 -4.48
C ASP A 321 -0.58 -15.62 -3.31
N ASP A 322 0.30 -14.62 -3.25
CA ASP A 322 0.31 -13.61 -2.19
C ASP A 322 -0.96 -12.74 -2.25
N PRO A 323 -1.76 -12.65 -1.17
CA PRO A 323 -2.90 -11.74 -1.07
C PRO A 323 -2.55 -10.28 -1.37
N ALA A 324 -1.29 -9.86 -1.24
CA ALA A 324 -0.84 -8.53 -1.62
C ALA A 324 -0.99 -8.21 -3.13
N LEU A 325 -1.10 -9.24 -3.98
CA LEU A 325 -1.31 -9.05 -5.43
C LEU A 325 -2.77 -8.72 -5.78
N HIS A 326 -3.72 -8.89 -4.85
CA HIS A 326 -5.17 -8.86 -5.13
C HIS A 326 -5.70 -7.52 -5.68
N ILE A 327 -4.95 -6.41 -5.52
CA ILE A 327 -5.35 -5.08 -6.02
C ILE A 327 -5.13 -4.91 -7.53
N ASP A 328 -4.47 -5.85 -8.20
CA ASP A 328 -4.32 -5.86 -9.66
C ASP A 328 -5.59 -6.31 -10.41
N GLY A 329 -6.62 -6.77 -9.67
CA GLY A 329 -7.89 -7.23 -10.20
C GLY A 329 -7.85 -8.65 -10.78
N ALA A 330 -6.76 -9.39 -10.61
CA ALA A 330 -6.63 -10.78 -11.02
C ALA A 330 -6.88 -11.73 -9.82
N LEU A 331 -7.92 -12.55 -9.94
CA LEU A 331 -8.18 -13.61 -8.96
C LEU A 331 -7.40 -14.87 -9.34
N ALA A 332 -6.26 -15.11 -8.70
CA ALA A 332 -5.51 -16.35 -8.85
C ALA A 332 -6.15 -17.49 -8.04
N ILE A 333 -6.84 -18.40 -8.76
CA ILE A 333 -7.36 -19.66 -8.21
C ILE A 333 -6.54 -20.81 -8.79
N GLY A 334 -5.94 -21.61 -7.90
CA GLY A 334 -5.11 -22.75 -8.27
C GLY A 334 -3.75 -22.32 -8.87
N ARG A 335 -2.91 -23.32 -9.15
CA ARG A 335 -1.58 -23.13 -9.76
C ARG A 335 -1.62 -23.12 -11.30
N SER A 336 -2.71 -23.58 -11.87
CA SER A 336 -2.98 -23.73 -13.31
C SER A 336 -4.48 -23.81 -13.54
N SER A 337 -4.90 -23.69 -14.81
CA SER A 337 -6.32 -23.77 -15.21
C SER A 337 -6.85 -25.21 -15.40
N ASP A 338 -6.01 -26.22 -15.20
CA ASP A 338 -6.41 -27.63 -15.25
C ASP A 338 -6.66 -28.21 -13.84
N CYS A 339 -7.08 -29.47 -13.78
CA CYS A 339 -7.35 -30.15 -12.52
C CYS A 339 -6.12 -30.17 -11.58
N SER A 340 -4.91 -30.11 -12.14
CA SER A 340 -3.65 -30.14 -11.37
C SER A 340 -3.36 -28.82 -10.64
N GLY A 341 -4.10 -27.76 -11.00
CA GLY A 341 -4.04 -26.47 -10.32
C GLY A 341 -4.46 -26.57 -8.85
N CYS A 342 -5.37 -27.48 -8.53
CA CYS A 342 -5.88 -27.72 -7.17
C CYS A 342 -5.60 -29.13 -6.65
N HIS A 343 -5.59 -30.15 -7.52
CA HIS A 343 -5.43 -31.55 -7.14
C HIS A 343 -4.08 -32.13 -7.56
N GLY A 344 -3.44 -32.87 -6.66
CA GLY A 344 -2.25 -33.63 -7.00
C GLY A 344 -0.98 -32.83 -7.23
N SER A 345 -0.27 -33.06 -8.34
CA SER A 345 1.01 -32.41 -8.65
C SER A 345 1.15 -32.09 -10.14
N ALA A 346 2.26 -31.40 -10.48
CA ALA A 346 2.64 -31.13 -11.86
C ALA A 346 2.79 -32.41 -12.73
N ALA A 347 2.90 -33.59 -12.12
CA ALA A 347 2.98 -34.86 -12.85
C ALA A 347 1.62 -35.50 -13.12
N SER A 348 0.63 -35.31 -12.25
CA SER A 348 -0.71 -35.89 -12.41
C SER A 348 -1.75 -35.20 -11.51
N PRO A 349 -2.99 -35.00 -12.00
CA PRO A 349 -4.09 -34.45 -11.21
C PRO A 349 -4.64 -35.40 -10.13
N ALA A 350 -4.12 -36.62 -9.99
CA ALA A 350 -4.61 -37.60 -9.02
C ALA A 350 -3.57 -38.01 -7.98
N PRO A 351 -3.96 -37.99 -6.70
CA PRO A 351 -3.46 -36.93 -5.85
C PRO A 351 -2.25 -37.43 -5.08
N PRO A 352 -1.06 -36.87 -5.31
CA PRO A 352 -0.01 -36.83 -4.31
C PRO A 352 -0.28 -35.81 -3.21
N ARG A 353 -1.35 -34.99 -3.29
CA ARG A 353 -1.82 -34.14 -2.18
C ARG A 353 -3.35 -34.02 -2.17
N ASP A 354 -4.00 -34.38 -1.06
CA ASP A 354 -5.45 -34.22 -0.88
C ASP A 354 -5.82 -32.82 -0.34
N LEU A 355 -7.13 -32.52 -0.21
CA LEU A 355 -7.63 -31.24 0.31
C LEU A 355 -7.26 -30.98 1.79
N GLY A 356 -6.90 -32.03 2.54
CA GLY A 356 -6.35 -31.92 3.89
C GLY A 356 -4.83 -31.73 3.91
N GLY A 357 -4.19 -31.63 2.74
CA GLY A 357 -2.76 -31.47 2.59
C GLY A 357 -1.94 -32.76 2.73
N ASN A 358 -2.56 -33.92 2.89
CA ASN A 358 -1.88 -35.20 3.02
C ASN A 358 -1.30 -35.65 1.69
N SER A 359 -0.11 -36.25 1.71
CA SER A 359 0.54 -36.82 0.51
C SER A 359 0.86 -38.32 0.60
N SER A 360 0.72 -38.92 1.79
CA SER A 360 0.92 -40.35 1.98
C SER A 360 -0.27 -41.12 1.43
N SER A 361 -0.01 -42.23 0.73
CA SER A 361 -1.02 -43.19 0.28
C SER A 361 -1.81 -43.83 1.42
N ASP A 362 -1.35 -43.70 2.67
CA ASP A 362 -2.10 -44.14 3.85
C ASP A 362 -3.34 -43.27 4.11
N ALA A 363 -3.38 -42.05 3.58
CA ALA A 363 -4.53 -41.16 3.69
C ALA A 363 -5.59 -41.54 2.66
N ILE A 364 -6.85 -41.66 3.08
CA ILE A 364 -7.96 -42.08 2.21
C ILE A 364 -8.16 -41.18 0.99
N GLY A 365 -7.82 -39.88 1.10
CA GLY A 365 -7.88 -38.92 0.01
C GLY A 365 -6.75 -39.07 -1.03
N VAL A 366 -5.66 -39.75 -0.67
CA VAL A 366 -4.49 -40.03 -1.53
C VAL A 366 -4.56 -41.46 -2.05
N GLY A 367 -4.49 -42.46 -1.16
CA GLY A 367 -4.71 -43.88 -1.45
C GLY A 367 -4.02 -44.42 -2.71
N ALA A 368 -4.66 -45.41 -3.32
CA ALA A 368 -4.19 -46.11 -4.51
C ALA A 368 -4.46 -45.37 -5.84
N HIS A 369 -4.77 -44.07 -5.84
CA HIS A 369 -5.09 -43.33 -7.07
C HIS A 369 -3.99 -43.45 -8.14
N GLN A 370 -2.72 -43.21 -7.77
CA GLN A 370 -1.62 -43.30 -8.74
C GLN A 370 -1.44 -44.73 -9.26
N SER A 371 -1.66 -45.74 -8.42
CA SER A 371 -1.58 -47.14 -8.84
C SER A 371 -2.57 -47.46 -9.96
N HIS A 372 -3.79 -46.93 -9.86
CA HIS A 372 -4.84 -47.10 -10.86
C HIS A 372 -4.62 -46.26 -12.12
N LEU A 373 -4.30 -44.97 -11.96
CA LEU A 373 -4.19 -44.05 -13.10
C LEU A 373 -2.90 -44.22 -13.91
N GLN A 374 -1.83 -44.67 -13.28
CA GLN A 374 -0.57 -44.97 -13.97
C GLN A 374 -0.40 -46.46 -14.28
N ALA A 375 -1.33 -47.30 -13.81
CA ALA A 375 -1.25 -48.75 -13.92
C ALA A 375 0.12 -49.30 -13.45
N SER A 376 0.61 -48.79 -12.32
CA SER A 376 1.98 -49.05 -11.83
C SER A 376 2.21 -50.51 -11.43
N HIS A 377 1.15 -51.24 -11.12
CA HIS A 377 1.18 -52.65 -10.74
C HIS A 377 1.19 -53.62 -11.92
N GLY A 378 0.98 -53.17 -13.17
CA GLY A 378 1.14 -54.01 -14.36
C GLY A 378 -0.02 -54.94 -14.70
N LEU A 379 -1.04 -55.09 -13.83
CA LEU A 379 -2.11 -56.09 -14.00
C LEU A 379 -3.21 -55.69 -15.00
N ARG A 380 -3.33 -54.39 -15.30
CA ARG A 380 -4.18 -53.84 -16.36
C ARG A 380 -3.57 -52.55 -16.89
N GLY A 381 -4.19 -51.91 -17.87
CA GLY A 381 -3.85 -50.54 -18.26
C GLY A 381 -4.54 -49.48 -17.39
N PRO A 382 -4.25 -48.19 -17.62
CA PRO A 382 -4.76 -47.06 -16.82
C PRO A 382 -6.28 -47.05 -16.63
N VAL A 383 -6.74 -46.60 -15.47
CA VAL A 383 -8.16 -46.42 -15.13
C VAL A 383 -8.53 -44.95 -15.28
N ALA A 384 -9.61 -44.62 -15.99
CA ALA A 384 -10.01 -43.22 -16.13
C ALA A 384 -10.70 -42.72 -14.85
N CYS A 385 -10.59 -41.42 -14.56
CA CYS A 385 -11.25 -40.83 -13.39
C CYS A 385 -12.77 -41.06 -13.40
N SER A 386 -13.38 -41.05 -14.58
CA SER A 386 -14.82 -41.29 -14.80
C SER A 386 -15.28 -42.70 -14.43
N ASP A 387 -14.35 -43.65 -14.32
CA ASP A 387 -14.67 -45.01 -13.89
C ASP A 387 -14.98 -45.06 -12.39
N CYS A 388 -14.51 -44.06 -11.62
CA CYS A 388 -14.69 -43.96 -10.17
C CYS A 388 -15.52 -42.76 -9.73
N HIS A 389 -15.46 -41.64 -10.44
CA HIS A 389 -16.04 -40.37 -10.03
C HIS A 389 -16.93 -39.76 -11.12
N ALA A 390 -17.93 -38.98 -10.71
CA ALA A 390 -18.55 -38.01 -11.59
C ALA A 390 -17.58 -36.83 -11.78
N VAL A 391 -16.75 -36.88 -12.82
CA VAL A 391 -15.70 -35.89 -13.05
C VAL A 391 -16.33 -34.54 -13.44
N PRO A 392 -16.05 -33.44 -12.72
CA PRO A 392 -16.59 -32.13 -13.05
C PRO A 392 -16.00 -31.61 -14.38
N VAL A 393 -16.83 -30.92 -15.16
CA VAL A 393 -16.41 -30.32 -16.45
C VAL A 393 -15.75 -28.96 -16.22
N GLU A 394 -16.20 -28.24 -15.19
CA GLU A 394 -15.70 -26.93 -14.78
C GLU A 394 -15.76 -26.75 -13.26
N LEU A 395 -15.08 -25.73 -12.74
CA LEU A 395 -14.92 -25.49 -11.30
C LEU A 395 -16.26 -25.45 -10.54
N GLY A 396 -17.26 -24.76 -11.08
CA GLY A 396 -18.59 -24.63 -10.47
C GLY A 396 -19.58 -25.75 -10.80
N SER A 397 -19.13 -26.88 -11.37
CA SER A 397 -20.02 -28.00 -11.67
C SER A 397 -20.66 -28.54 -10.38
N PRO A 398 -21.95 -28.96 -10.42
CA PRO A 398 -22.59 -29.58 -9.27
C PRO A 398 -21.80 -30.78 -8.73
N GLY A 399 -21.62 -30.84 -7.41
CA GLY A 399 -20.89 -31.92 -6.75
C GLY A 399 -19.36 -31.72 -6.73
N HIS A 400 -18.87 -30.53 -7.07
CA HIS A 400 -17.46 -30.16 -6.95
C HIS A 400 -17.25 -29.23 -5.74
N ILE A 401 -16.88 -27.96 -5.96
CA ILE A 401 -16.62 -27.02 -4.85
C ILE A 401 -17.90 -26.46 -4.19
N ASP A 402 -19.06 -26.71 -4.77
CA ASP A 402 -20.37 -26.28 -4.25
C ASP A 402 -20.91 -27.21 -3.17
N SER A 403 -20.29 -28.38 -3.01
CA SER A 403 -20.63 -29.40 -2.01
C SER A 403 -19.50 -29.62 -1.01
N ALA A 404 -19.83 -30.03 0.21
CA ALA A 404 -18.83 -30.36 1.22
C ALA A 404 -18.07 -31.65 0.84
N ALA A 405 -16.77 -31.67 1.08
CA ALA A 405 -15.95 -32.87 0.93
C ALA A 405 -16.50 -34.05 1.77
N PRO A 406 -16.25 -35.32 1.35
CA PRO A 406 -15.40 -35.77 0.23
C PRO A 406 -16.11 -35.83 -1.14
N ALA A 407 -15.33 -35.95 -2.22
CA ALA A 407 -15.85 -36.21 -3.56
C ALA A 407 -16.64 -37.54 -3.61
N GLU A 408 -17.72 -37.54 -4.38
CA GLU A 408 -18.61 -38.69 -4.53
C GLU A 408 -17.97 -39.75 -5.43
N VAL A 409 -18.07 -41.03 -5.01
CA VAL A 409 -17.67 -42.19 -5.80
C VAL A 409 -18.92 -42.79 -6.43
N VAL A 410 -18.85 -43.21 -7.69
CA VAL A 410 -19.98 -43.83 -8.39
C VAL A 410 -20.50 -45.05 -7.61
N SER A 411 -21.82 -45.11 -7.44
CA SER A 411 -22.48 -46.03 -6.50
C SER A 411 -22.25 -47.51 -6.81
N GLU A 412 -22.02 -47.82 -8.08
CA GLU A 412 -21.82 -49.14 -8.65
C GLU A 412 -20.56 -49.84 -8.13
N LEU A 413 -19.56 -49.06 -7.69
CA LEU A 413 -18.34 -49.60 -7.08
C LEU A 413 -18.53 -50.03 -5.61
N GLY A 414 -19.63 -49.62 -4.98
CA GLY A 414 -19.93 -49.97 -3.60
C GLY A 414 -18.87 -49.47 -2.62
N TRP A 415 -18.38 -48.24 -2.82
CA TRP A 415 -17.33 -47.65 -2.00
C TRP A 415 -17.73 -47.57 -0.53
N ALA A 416 -17.09 -48.39 0.30
CA ALA A 416 -17.26 -48.42 1.73
C ALA A 416 -16.16 -47.57 2.39
N ARG A 417 -16.36 -46.26 2.43
CA ARG A 417 -15.34 -45.29 2.86
C ARG A 417 -14.71 -45.60 4.21
N GLU A 418 -15.49 -46.01 5.20
CA GLU A 418 -14.97 -46.33 6.55
C GLU A 418 -14.00 -47.53 6.54
N GLN A 419 -14.12 -48.39 5.55
CA GLN A 419 -13.30 -49.60 5.39
C GLN A 419 -12.22 -49.41 4.32
N GLY A 420 -12.23 -48.28 3.59
CA GLY A 420 -11.30 -48.00 2.51
C GLY A 420 -11.32 -49.06 1.41
N ARG A 421 -12.50 -49.55 0.99
CA ARG A 421 -12.61 -50.63 -0.01
C ARG A 421 -13.82 -50.46 -0.93
N CYS A 422 -13.69 -50.97 -2.16
CA CYS A 422 -14.79 -51.04 -3.12
C CYS A 422 -15.49 -52.41 -2.98
N ALA A 423 -16.70 -52.43 -2.39
CA ALA A 423 -17.36 -53.68 -2.03
C ALA A 423 -18.05 -54.41 -3.21
N THR A 424 -18.37 -53.68 -4.29
CA THR A 424 -19.08 -54.25 -5.44
C THR A 424 -18.38 -53.99 -6.78
N SER A 425 -17.14 -53.48 -6.74
CA SER A 425 -16.34 -53.29 -7.95
C SER A 425 -16.06 -54.62 -8.64
N TRP A 426 -16.47 -54.73 -9.90
CA TRP A 426 -16.22 -55.92 -10.70
C TRP A 426 -14.71 -56.19 -10.86
N CYS A 427 -13.87 -55.16 -10.94
CA CYS A 427 -12.42 -55.30 -11.16
C CYS A 427 -11.70 -56.02 -10.00
N HIS A 428 -12.26 -55.96 -8.79
CA HIS A 428 -11.68 -56.62 -7.61
C HIS A 428 -12.46 -57.85 -7.17
N GLY A 429 -13.64 -58.10 -7.76
CA GLY A 429 -14.53 -59.18 -7.36
C GLY A 429 -14.70 -59.24 -5.84
N ASN A 430 -14.47 -60.43 -5.27
CA ASN A 430 -14.57 -60.67 -3.83
C ASN A 430 -13.29 -60.34 -3.04
N SER A 431 -12.17 -60.01 -3.71
CA SER A 431 -10.87 -59.82 -3.06
C SER A 431 -10.81 -58.50 -2.27
N ALA A 432 -11.58 -57.49 -2.70
CA ALA A 432 -11.81 -56.21 -2.00
C ALA A 432 -10.55 -55.61 -1.31
N PRO A 433 -9.46 -55.34 -2.06
CA PRO A 433 -8.20 -54.85 -1.49
C PRO A 433 -8.36 -53.50 -0.78
N SER A 434 -7.46 -53.23 0.16
CA SER A 434 -7.45 -51.98 0.91
C SER A 434 -6.90 -50.83 0.06
N TRP A 435 -7.68 -49.77 -0.06
CA TRP A 435 -7.36 -48.57 -0.84
C TRP A 435 -6.11 -47.83 -0.36
N THR A 436 -5.81 -47.90 0.94
CA THR A 436 -4.72 -47.13 1.55
C THR A 436 -3.47 -47.96 1.81
N ALA A 437 -3.49 -49.26 1.55
CA ALA A 437 -2.38 -50.14 1.87
C ALA A 437 -1.36 -50.26 0.72
N VAL A 438 -1.24 -49.24 -0.12
CA VAL A 438 -0.41 -49.24 -1.33
C VAL A 438 1.03 -49.73 -1.03
N GLY A 439 1.43 -50.78 -1.73
CA GLY A 439 2.77 -51.37 -1.60
C GLY A 439 2.90 -52.41 -0.48
N GLN A 440 1.78 -52.88 0.09
CA GLN A 440 1.73 -53.97 1.08
C GLN A 440 1.24 -55.28 0.44
N ASP A 441 1.70 -55.53 -0.78
CA ASP A 441 1.45 -56.76 -1.55
C ASP A 441 -0.01 -56.99 -2.00
N GLU A 442 -0.90 -56.00 -1.97
CA GLU A 442 -2.30 -56.13 -2.44
C GLU A 442 -2.38 -56.64 -3.89
N ALA A 443 -1.41 -56.26 -4.72
CA ALA A 443 -1.33 -56.64 -6.13
C ALA A 443 -0.40 -57.86 -6.39
N ALA A 444 0.11 -58.52 -5.35
CA ALA A 444 0.94 -59.70 -5.52
C ALA A 444 0.11 -60.89 -6.06
N CYS A 445 0.72 -61.70 -6.93
CA CYS A 445 0.08 -62.93 -7.41
C CYS A 445 -0.34 -63.83 -6.23
N GLY A 446 -1.57 -64.35 -6.27
CA GLY A 446 -2.12 -65.19 -5.20
C GLY A 446 -3.02 -64.46 -4.20
N THR A 447 -3.03 -63.12 -4.17
CA THR A 447 -3.86 -62.35 -3.22
C THR A 447 -5.31 -62.20 -3.67
N CYS A 448 -5.56 -62.24 -4.98
CA CYS A 448 -6.88 -62.08 -5.55
C CYS A 448 -7.56 -63.44 -5.81
N HIS A 449 -6.83 -64.33 -6.48
CA HIS A 449 -7.21 -65.71 -6.79
C HIS A 449 -5.98 -66.63 -6.67
N GLY A 450 -6.18 -67.95 -6.66
CA GLY A 450 -5.08 -68.92 -6.66
C GLY A 450 -4.22 -68.80 -7.92
N VAL A 451 -2.90 -68.96 -7.78
CA VAL A 451 -1.93 -68.92 -8.90
C VAL A 451 -1.07 -70.19 -8.86
N PRO A 452 -1.41 -71.24 -9.63
CA PRO A 452 -2.60 -71.36 -10.47
C PRO A 452 -3.89 -71.56 -9.65
N PRO A 453 -5.09 -71.41 -10.26
CA PRO A 453 -6.36 -71.70 -9.60
C PRO A 453 -6.41 -73.15 -9.05
N ASP A 454 -7.10 -73.34 -7.92
CA ASP A 454 -7.28 -74.66 -7.31
C ASP A 454 -8.45 -75.39 -7.99
N ASP A 455 -8.16 -75.97 -9.16
CA ASP A 455 -9.10 -76.78 -9.93
C ASP A 455 -8.43 -78.02 -10.56
N ALA A 456 -9.22 -78.85 -11.23
CA ALA A 456 -8.74 -80.12 -11.78
C ALA A 456 -7.86 -79.96 -13.03
N GLU A 457 -7.84 -78.78 -13.65
CA GLU A 457 -7.13 -78.50 -14.91
C GLU A 457 -5.74 -77.90 -14.66
N HIS A 458 -5.42 -77.51 -13.42
CA HIS A 458 -4.15 -76.89 -13.04
C HIS A 458 -3.33 -77.74 -12.06
N GLU A 459 -2.02 -77.84 -12.32
CA GLU A 459 -1.07 -78.49 -11.41
C GLU A 459 -0.56 -77.49 -10.34
N PRO A 460 -0.58 -77.84 -9.03
CA PRO A 460 -0.33 -76.89 -7.93
C PRO A 460 1.02 -76.16 -7.94
N ASP A 461 2.05 -76.75 -8.55
CA ASP A 461 3.43 -76.24 -8.53
C ASP A 461 3.92 -75.71 -9.89
N MET A 462 2.99 -75.33 -10.78
CA MET A 462 3.35 -74.82 -12.11
C MET A 462 4.01 -73.42 -12.00
N PRO A 463 5.20 -73.19 -12.60
CA PRO A 463 5.82 -71.87 -12.60
C PRO A 463 5.10 -70.91 -13.56
N LEU A 464 5.07 -69.62 -13.20
CA LEU A 464 4.42 -68.54 -13.99
C LEU A 464 4.86 -68.49 -15.46
N THR A 465 6.11 -68.84 -15.75
CA THR A 465 6.66 -68.83 -17.12
C THR A 465 5.97 -69.83 -18.06
N ARG A 466 5.30 -70.85 -17.51
CA ARG A 466 4.55 -71.85 -18.31
C ARG A 466 3.11 -71.45 -18.60
N CYS A 467 2.58 -70.42 -17.94
CA CYS A 467 1.20 -70.01 -18.13
C CYS A 467 0.94 -69.59 -19.58
N SER A 468 1.93 -69.01 -20.27
CA SER A 468 1.83 -68.59 -21.68
C SER A 468 1.67 -69.75 -22.67
N GLU A 469 1.95 -71.00 -22.28
CA GLU A 469 1.73 -72.17 -23.14
C GLU A 469 0.23 -72.39 -23.41
N CYS A 470 -0.64 -72.00 -22.47
CA CYS A 470 -2.09 -72.11 -22.56
C CYS A 470 -2.79 -70.74 -22.59
N HIS A 471 -2.34 -69.78 -21.79
CA HIS A 471 -2.92 -68.44 -21.63
C HIS A 471 -2.12 -67.37 -22.39
N ALA A 472 -1.70 -67.66 -23.62
CA ALA A 472 -0.83 -66.80 -24.43
C ALA A 472 -1.39 -65.41 -24.74
N ARG A 473 -2.68 -65.17 -24.51
CA ARG A 473 -3.32 -63.85 -24.68
C ARG A 473 -3.27 -62.99 -23.42
N THR A 474 -3.10 -63.61 -22.26
CA THR A 474 -3.14 -62.95 -20.94
C THR A 474 -1.75 -62.80 -20.32
N VAL A 475 -0.82 -63.71 -20.57
CA VAL A 475 0.51 -63.74 -19.92
C VAL A 475 1.62 -64.10 -20.91
N ASP A 476 2.80 -63.48 -20.75
CA ASP A 476 3.98 -63.71 -21.60
C ASP A 476 4.86 -64.89 -21.10
N GLU A 477 5.92 -65.20 -21.86
CA GLU A 477 6.87 -66.29 -21.54
C GLU A 477 7.66 -66.08 -20.23
N PHE A 478 7.62 -64.86 -19.67
CA PHE A 478 8.26 -64.51 -18.40
C PHE A 478 7.27 -64.52 -17.22
N GLY A 479 5.98 -64.76 -17.47
CA GLY A 479 4.95 -64.72 -16.45
C GLY A 479 4.38 -63.32 -16.18
N ASN A 480 4.64 -62.33 -17.05
CA ASN A 480 4.06 -60.99 -16.92
C ASN A 480 2.70 -60.94 -17.62
N ILE A 481 1.77 -60.19 -17.02
CA ILE A 481 0.48 -59.93 -17.65
C ILE A 481 0.67 -59.08 -18.92
N LEU A 482 0.06 -59.54 -20.01
CA LEU A 482 0.08 -58.87 -21.29
C LEU A 482 -0.82 -57.63 -21.25
N ARG A 483 -0.27 -56.52 -21.74
CA ARG A 483 -0.98 -55.27 -21.96
C ARG A 483 -0.80 -54.85 -23.43
N THR A 484 -1.90 -54.63 -24.12
CA THR A 484 -1.92 -54.33 -25.56
C THR A 484 -2.59 -52.99 -25.81
N GLY A 485 -2.17 -52.28 -26.86
CA GLY A 485 -2.68 -50.94 -27.17
C GLY A 485 -1.62 -49.85 -27.05
N PRO A 486 -1.95 -48.61 -27.42
CA PRO A 486 -1.05 -47.48 -27.31
C PRO A 486 -0.83 -47.08 -25.83
N ALA A 487 0.32 -46.46 -25.55
CA ALA A 487 0.65 -46.00 -24.21
C ALA A 487 -0.43 -45.06 -23.65
N GLY A 488 -0.95 -45.36 -22.45
CA GLY A 488 -2.04 -44.60 -21.81
C GLY A 488 -3.45 -45.11 -22.11
N ALA A 489 -3.60 -46.05 -23.04
CA ALA A 489 -4.85 -46.73 -23.34
C ALA A 489 -4.62 -48.23 -23.55
N GLU A 490 -3.71 -48.80 -22.76
CA GLU A 490 -3.46 -50.23 -22.77
C GLU A 490 -4.67 -50.99 -22.18
N HIS A 491 -4.95 -52.15 -22.77
CA HIS A 491 -5.96 -53.10 -22.33
C HIS A 491 -5.27 -54.41 -21.93
N SER A 492 -5.86 -55.14 -20.99
CA SER A 492 -5.38 -56.45 -20.58
C SER A 492 -6.56 -57.40 -20.42
N GLU A 493 -6.47 -58.57 -21.05
CA GLU A 493 -7.43 -59.67 -20.91
C GLU A 493 -7.40 -60.31 -19.51
N HIS A 494 -6.53 -59.84 -18.61
CA HIS A 494 -6.52 -60.29 -17.22
C HIS A 494 -7.63 -59.63 -16.38
N ILE A 495 -7.93 -58.34 -16.66
CA ILE A 495 -8.96 -57.54 -15.96
C ILE A 495 -9.59 -56.58 -16.98
N ASP A 496 -10.53 -57.07 -17.79
CA ASP A 496 -11.26 -56.30 -18.82
C ASP A 496 -12.79 -56.36 -18.71
N GLY A 497 -13.31 -57.19 -17.80
CA GLY A 497 -14.75 -57.31 -17.54
C GLY A 497 -15.41 -58.44 -18.34
N ASP A 498 -14.64 -59.09 -19.21
CA ASP A 498 -15.01 -60.33 -19.87
C ASP A 498 -14.36 -61.50 -19.11
N VAL A 499 -15.14 -62.56 -18.83
CA VAL A 499 -14.59 -63.77 -18.22
C VAL A 499 -14.03 -64.63 -19.34
N ASP A 500 -12.76 -64.45 -19.64
CA ASP A 500 -12.04 -65.29 -20.60
C ASP A 500 -11.68 -66.62 -19.94
N LEU A 501 -12.32 -67.71 -20.42
CA LEU A 501 -11.99 -69.10 -20.10
C LEU A 501 -10.97 -69.67 -21.09
#